data_AF-D2R4B0-F1
#
_entry.id   AF-D2R4B0-F1
#
_cell.length_a   1.000
_cell.length_b   1.000
_cell.length_c   1.000
_cell.angle_alpha   90.00
_cell.angle_beta   90.00
_cell.angle_gamma   90.00
#
_symmetry.space_group_name_H-M   'P 1'
#
loop_
_entity.id
_entity.type
_entity.pdbx_description
1 polymer ?
#
loop_
_entity_poly.entity_id
_entity_poly.type
_entity_poly.pdbx_seq_one_letter_code
_entity_poly.pdbx_strand_id
1 'polypeptide(L)'
;MRTTLILIFSLFFVTLLAITVRATLLESITAVPSAVVSDPWFIATLADAYLSFLTFYCWVFYKERSWLARLGWLVAILLLGNMAISLYMLIAVIRLAPGDGPRELLLRQSAA
;
A
#
# COMPACT_ATOMS: atom_id res chain seq x y z
N MET A 1 12.32 -13.83 10.77
CA MET A 1 12.14 -12.79 9.72
C MET A 1 10.69 -12.69 9.27
N ARG A 2 10.06 -13.77 8.78
CA ARG A 2 8.63 -13.77 8.37
C ARG A 2 7.67 -13.17 9.40
N THR A 3 7.72 -13.65 10.65
CA THR A 3 6.86 -13.13 11.74
C THR A 3 7.07 -11.65 12.01
N THR A 4 8.32 -11.19 11.98
CA THR A 4 8.66 -9.77 12.16
C THR A 4 8.04 -8.91 11.07
N LEU A 5 8.13 -9.32 9.80
CA LEU A 5 7.54 -8.59 8.68
C LEU A 5 6.00 -8.55 8.79
N ILE A 6 5.37 -9.66 9.18
CA ILE A 6 3.92 -9.71 9.43
C ILE A 6 3.55 -8.68 10.50
N LEU A 7 4.23 -8.67 11.64
CA LEU A 7 3.95 -7.72 12.72
C LEU A 7 4.11 -6.26 12.26
N ILE A 8 5.16 -5.95 11.51
CA ILE A 8 5.41 -4.59 11.00
C ILE A 8 4.29 -4.16 10.03
N PHE A 9 3.98 -4.97 9.02
CA PHE A 9 2.97 -4.60 8.03
C PHE A 9 1.55 -4.60 8.61
N SER A 10 1.25 -5.50 9.56
CA SER A 10 0.01 -5.46 10.32
C SER A 10 -0.10 -4.20 11.16
N LEU A 11 0.97 -3.77 11.83
CA LEU A 11 0.99 -2.52 12.59
C LEU A 11 0.72 -1.32 11.68
N PHE A 12 1.39 -1.23 10.53
CA PHE A 12 1.16 -0.15 9.56
C PHE A 12 -0.29 -0.14 9.05
N PHE A 13 -0.82 -1.31 8.68
CA PHE A 13 -2.19 -1.44 8.21
C PHE A 13 -3.21 -0.99 9.27
N VAL A 14 -3.10 -1.50 10.49
CA VAL A 14 -4.02 -1.17 11.59
C VAL A 14 -3.91 0.30 11.97
N THR A 15 -2.70 0.86 12.00
CA THR A 15 -2.47 2.27 12.33
C THR A 15 -3.15 3.18 11.31
N LEU A 16 -2.92 2.94 10.02
CA LEU A 16 -3.53 3.73 8.96
C LEU A 16 -5.06 3.58 8.95
N LEU A 17 -5.55 2.36 9.10
CA LEU A 17 -6.99 2.10 9.20
C LEU A 17 -7.62 2.89 10.36
N ALA A 18 -7.00 2.85 11.55
CA ALA A 18 -7.49 3.57 12.72
C ALA A 18 -7.48 5.09 12.51
N ILE A 19 -6.41 5.64 11.94
CA ILE A 19 -6.30 7.07 11.64
C ILE A 19 -7.38 7.50 10.63
N THR A 20 -7.58 6.76 9.55
CA THR A 20 -8.58 7.10 8.54
C THR A 20 -9.99 6.94 9.05
N VAL A 21 -10.31 5.87 9.79
CA VAL A 21 -11.64 5.73 10.42
C VAL A 21 -11.89 6.90 11.36
N ARG A 22 -10.92 7.24 12.21
CA ARG A 22 -11.05 8.40 13.11
C ARG A 22 -11.26 9.69 12.33
N ALA A 23 -10.49 9.93 11.26
CA ALA A 23 -10.64 11.12 10.42
C ALA A 23 -12.05 11.20 9.81
N THR A 24 -12.55 10.12 9.20
CA THR A 24 -13.88 10.06 8.60
C THR A 24 -15.02 10.26 9.62
N LEU A 25 -14.82 9.82 10.87
CA LEU A 25 -15.79 10.05 11.94
C LEU A 25 -15.81 11.51 12.44
N LEU A 26 -14.68 12.22 12.34
CA LEU A 26 -14.57 13.62 12.77
C LEU A 26 -15.02 14.59 11.67
N GLU A 27 -14.63 14.32 10.42
CA GLU A 27 -14.87 15.21 9.30
C GLU A 27 -14.99 14.42 7.99
N SER A 28 -15.90 14.85 7.12
CA SER A 28 -15.99 14.31 5.76
C SER A 28 -14.80 14.76 4.93
N ILE A 29 -14.26 13.88 4.08
CA ILE A 29 -13.19 14.22 3.13
C ILE A 29 -13.57 15.36 2.17
N THR A 30 -14.86 15.60 1.97
CA THR A 30 -15.37 16.68 1.12
C THR A 30 -15.43 18.04 1.83
N ALA A 31 -15.26 18.07 3.15
CA ALA A 31 -15.31 19.29 3.96
C ALA A 31 -13.94 19.97 4.12
N VAL A 32 -12.87 19.36 3.57
CA VAL A 32 -11.51 19.88 3.66
C VAL A 32 -11.45 21.33 3.15
N PRO A 33 -10.95 22.30 3.94
CA PRO A 33 -10.90 23.70 3.55
C PRO A 33 -10.09 23.94 2.26
N SER A 34 -10.56 24.85 1.41
CA SER A 34 -9.89 25.21 0.14
C SER A 34 -8.46 25.74 0.34
N ALA A 35 -8.19 26.33 1.49
CA ALA A 35 -6.86 26.80 1.86
C ALA A 35 -5.84 25.65 2.01
N VAL A 36 -6.27 24.47 2.48
CA VAL A 36 -5.40 23.30 2.66
C VAL A 36 -5.07 22.67 1.30
N VAL A 37 -6.05 22.48 0.43
CA VAL A 37 -5.83 21.89 -0.90
C VAL A 37 -4.99 22.79 -1.81
N SER A 38 -4.97 24.10 -1.55
CA SER A 38 -4.16 25.07 -2.30
C SER A 38 -2.79 25.31 -1.68
N ASP A 39 -2.51 24.73 -0.50
CA ASP A 39 -1.23 24.90 0.16
C ASP A 39 -0.10 24.20 -0.62
N PRO A 40 1.01 24.90 -0.95
CA PRO A 40 2.08 24.31 -1.76
C PRO A 40 2.73 23.07 -1.14
N TRP A 41 2.87 23.02 0.20
CA TRP A 41 3.43 21.86 0.89
C TRP A 41 2.47 20.69 0.91
N PHE A 42 1.17 20.95 1.05
CA PHE A 42 0.14 19.92 0.92
C PHE A 42 0.17 19.29 -0.48
N ILE A 43 0.25 20.10 -1.54
CA ILE A 43 0.36 19.60 -2.91
C ILE A 43 1.66 18.80 -3.10
N ALA A 44 2.79 19.30 -2.60
CA ALA A 44 4.09 18.62 -2.74
C ALA A 44 4.11 17.26 -2.04
N THR A 45 3.60 17.18 -0.81
CA THR A 45 3.53 15.93 -0.04
C THR A 45 2.53 14.93 -0.64
N LEU A 46 1.40 15.41 -1.17
CA LEU A 46 0.44 14.57 -1.89
C LEU A 46 1.06 14.00 -3.17
N ALA A 47 1.76 14.82 -3.95
CA ALA A 47 2.46 14.39 -5.15
C ALA A 47 3.54 13.34 -4.83
N ASP A 48 4.36 13.58 -3.80
CA ASP A 48 5.38 12.64 -3.31
C ASP A 48 4.77 11.28 -2.92
N ALA A 49 3.63 11.29 -2.20
CA ALA A 49 2.91 10.09 -1.83
C ALA A 49 2.41 9.31 -3.07
N TYR A 50 1.77 9.98 -4.03
CA TYR A 50 1.24 9.33 -5.24
C TYR A 50 2.35 8.81 -6.16
N LEU A 51 3.47 9.52 -6.29
CA LEU A 51 4.63 9.02 -7.03
C LEU A 51 5.24 7.79 -6.36
N SER A 52 5.29 7.77 -5.03
CA SER A 52 5.71 6.59 -4.26
C SER A 52 4.77 5.40 -4.48
N PHE A 53 3.45 5.64 -4.51
CA PHE A 53 2.45 4.62 -4.79
C PHE A 53 2.62 4.01 -6.18
N LEU A 54 2.81 4.84 -7.20
CA LEU A 54 3.04 4.38 -8.57
C LEU A 54 4.37 3.63 -8.70
N THR A 55 5.41 4.09 -8.02
CA THR A 55 6.72 3.41 -7.99
C THR A 55 6.59 2.01 -7.39
N PHE A 56 5.89 1.88 -6.26
CA PHE A 56 5.59 0.57 -5.68
C PHE A 56 4.71 -0.28 -6.59
N TYR A 57 3.70 0.33 -7.23
CA TYR A 57 2.83 -0.37 -8.16
C TYR A 57 3.60 -0.97 -9.35
N CYS A 58 4.63 -0.32 -9.87
CA CYS A 58 5.49 -0.91 -10.91
C CYS A 58 6.08 -2.27 -10.47
N TRP A 59 6.47 -2.39 -9.20
CA TRP A 59 6.92 -3.65 -8.63
C TRP A 59 5.78 -4.68 -8.50
N VAL A 60 4.60 -4.26 -8.06
CA VAL A 60 3.40 -5.12 -8.01
C VAL A 60 3.01 -5.63 -9.40
N PHE A 61 3.05 -4.75 -10.41
CA PHE A 61 2.74 -5.08 -11.81
C PHE A 61 3.71 -6.15 -12.35
N TYR A 62 5.00 -6.02 -12.03
CA TYR A 62 6.01 -7.04 -12.34
C TYR A 62 5.71 -8.37 -11.65
N LYS A 63 5.35 -8.35 -10.37
CA LYS A 63 5.06 -9.53 -9.54
C LYS A 63 3.81 -10.29 -10.01
N GLU A 64 2.71 -9.60 -10.23
CA GLU A 64 1.42 -10.21 -10.54
C GLU A 64 1.39 -10.77 -11.98
N ARG A 65 0.86 -11.98 -12.14
CA ARG A 65 0.67 -12.59 -13.48
C ARG A 65 -0.67 -12.21 -14.12
N SER A 66 -1.72 -12.13 -13.30
CA SER A 66 -3.08 -11.88 -13.77
C SER A 66 -3.31 -10.39 -14.02
N TRP A 67 -3.87 -10.06 -15.19
CA TRP A 67 -4.24 -8.68 -15.50
C TRP A 67 -5.33 -8.15 -14.57
N LEU A 68 -6.24 -9.02 -14.11
CA LEU A 68 -7.26 -8.65 -13.14
C LEU A 68 -6.64 -8.27 -11.79
N ALA A 69 -5.64 -9.03 -11.33
CA ALA A 69 -4.92 -8.71 -10.10
C ALA A 69 -4.14 -7.39 -10.22
N ARG A 70 -3.50 -7.15 -11.37
CA ARG A 70 -2.80 -5.88 -11.65
C ARG A 70 -3.74 -4.69 -11.57
N LEU A 71 -4.86 -4.74 -12.28
CA LEU A 71 -5.85 -3.66 -12.26
C LEU A 71 -6.47 -3.47 -10.88
N GLY A 72 -6.80 -4.57 -10.20
CA GLY A 72 -7.34 -4.53 -8.83
C GLY A 72 -6.40 -3.84 -7.87
N TRP A 73 -5.10 -4.19 -7.90
CA TRP A 73 -4.10 -3.57 -7.04
C TRP A 73 -3.79 -2.13 -7.42
N LEU A 74 -3.82 -1.76 -8.70
CA LEU A 74 -3.69 -0.37 -9.13
C LEU A 74 -4.77 0.49 -8.48
N VAL A 75 -6.03 0.09 -8.65
CA VAL A 75 -7.17 0.83 -8.09
C VAL A 75 -7.10 0.87 -6.57
N ALA A 76 -6.79 -0.25 -5.91
CA ALA A 76 -6.64 -0.29 -4.47
C ALA A 76 -5.54 0.66 -3.97
N ILE A 77 -4.36 0.67 -4.62
CA ILE A 77 -3.23 1.52 -4.23
C ILE A 77 -3.55 3.02 -4.46
N LEU A 78 -4.20 3.39 -5.56
CA LEU A 78 -4.53 4.78 -5.83
C LEU A 78 -5.62 5.35 -4.90
N LEU A 79 -6.52 4.49 -4.41
CA LEU A 79 -7.62 4.88 -3.52
C LEU A 79 -7.26 4.80 -2.03
N LEU A 80 -6.54 3.75 -1.62
CA LEU A 80 -6.24 3.44 -0.21
C LEU A 80 -4.78 3.75 0.16
N GLY A 81 -3.91 4.02 -0.82
CA GLY A 81 -2.51 4.35 -0.60
C GLY A 81 -1.76 3.27 0.18
N ASN A 82 -1.08 3.70 1.25
CA ASN A 82 -0.25 2.84 2.08
C ASN A 82 -1.02 1.72 2.81
N MET A 83 -2.35 1.81 2.96
CA MET A 83 -3.14 0.69 3.48
C MET A 83 -3.17 -0.47 2.49
N ALA A 84 -3.40 -0.20 1.20
CA ALA A 84 -3.36 -1.25 0.18
C ALA A 84 -1.95 -1.83 0.03
N ILE A 85 -0.92 -0.99 0.13
CA ILE A 85 0.48 -1.43 0.07
C ILE A 85 0.82 -2.37 1.25
N SER A 86 0.47 -1.99 2.49
CA SER A 86 0.70 -2.84 3.67
C SER A 86 -0.09 -4.14 3.60
N LEU A 87 -1.33 -4.12 3.11
CA LEU A 87 -2.11 -5.33 2.87
C LEU A 87 -1.48 -6.23 1.80
N TYR A 88 -1.01 -5.65 0.68
CA TYR A 88 -0.30 -6.38 -0.37
C TYR A 88 0.93 -7.08 0.19
N MET A 89 1.74 -6.36 0.96
CA MET A 89 2.94 -6.90 1.59
C MET A 89 2.62 -8.03 2.56
N LEU A 90 1.55 -7.89 3.36
CA LEU A 90 1.09 -8.95 4.25
C LEU A 90 0.71 -10.22 3.48
N ILE A 91 -0.07 -10.08 2.40
CA ILE A 91 -0.44 -11.19 1.51
C ILE A 91 0.81 -11.83 0.90
N ALA A 92 1.75 -11.02 0.40
CA ALA A 92 2.99 -11.49 -0.20
C ALA A 92 3.84 -12.30 0.79
N VAL A 93 3.96 -11.84 2.04
CA VAL A 93 4.72 -12.53 3.11
C VAL A 93 4.01 -13.81 3.58
N ILE A 94 2.68 -13.83 3.62
CA ILE A 94 1.91 -15.02 3.99
C ILE A 94 2.05 -16.11 2.93
N ARG A 95 2.10 -15.74 1.64
CA ARG A 95 2.27 -16.67 0.51
C ARG A 95 3.66 -17.33 0.42
N LEU A 96 4.65 -16.86 1.16
CA LEU A 96 5.98 -17.47 1.20
C LEU A 96 5.96 -18.84 1.88
N ALA A 97 6.72 -19.79 1.35
CA ALA A 97 6.90 -21.11 1.92
C ALA A 97 7.76 -21.05 3.20
N PRO A 98 7.65 -22.04 4.12
CA PRO A 98 8.53 -22.14 5.26
C PRO A 98 10.00 -22.30 4.80
N GLY A 99 10.84 -21.31 5.09
CA GLY A 99 12.25 -21.30 4.68
C GLY A 99 12.59 -20.30 3.58
N ASP A 100 11.58 -19.71 2.92
CA ASP A 100 11.79 -18.63 1.94
C ASP A 100 12.35 -17.37 2.62
N GLY A 101 13.30 -16.74 1.94
CA GLY A 101 13.98 -15.54 2.40
C GLY A 101 13.45 -14.24 1.78
N PRO A 102 14.18 -13.13 1.98
CA PRO A 102 13.84 -11.82 1.40
C PRO A 102 13.87 -11.83 -0.13
N ARG A 103 14.66 -12.71 -0.74
CA ARG A 103 14.81 -12.80 -2.20
C ARG A 103 13.53 -13.27 -2.86
N GLU A 104 12.90 -14.29 -2.29
CA GLU A 104 11.65 -14.87 -2.76
C GLU A 104 10.48 -13.88 -2.57
N LEU A 105 10.56 -13.03 -1.54
CA LEU A 105 9.63 -11.91 -1.36
C LEU A 105 9.76 -10.87 -2.48
N LEU A 106 10.98 -10.50 -2.89
CA LEU A 106 11.22 -9.43 -3.86
C LEU A 106 11.07 -9.90 -5.31
N LEU A 107 11.54 -11.11 -5.63
CA LEU A 107 11.56 -11.65 -6.99
C LEU A 107 10.23 -12.28 -7.37
N ARG A 108 9.84 -12.15 -8.64
CA ARG A 108 8.68 -12.90 -9.15
C ARG A 108 8.96 -14.39 -9.02
N GLN A 109 8.09 -15.11 -8.30
CA GLN A 109 8.17 -16.56 -8.22
C GLN A 109 7.87 -17.11 -9.62
N SER A 110 8.90 -17.64 -10.27
CA SER A 110 8.70 -18.39 -11.51
C SER A 110 8.09 -19.72 -11.09
N ALA A 111 6.84 -19.98 -11.48
CA ALA A 111 6.30 -21.33 -11.45
C ALA A 111 7.33 -22.28 -12.06
N ALA A 112 7.78 -23.23 -11.23
CA ALA A 112 8.35 -24.49 -11.71
C ALA A 112 7.23 -25.31 -12.34
#